data_AF-A0A067R198-F1
#
_entry.id   AF-A0A067R198-F1
#
_cell.length_a   1.000
_cell.length_b   1.000
_cell.length_c   1.000
_cell.angle_alpha   90.00
_cell.angle_beta   90.00
_cell.angle_gamma   90.00
#
_symmetry.space_group_name_H-M   'P 1'
#
loop_
_entity.id
_entity.type
_entity.pdbx_description
1 polymer ?
#
loop_
_entity_poly.entity_id
_entity_poly.type
_entity_poly.pdbx_seq_one_letter_code
_entity_poly.pdbx_strand_id
1 'polypeptide(L)'
;MCVLSGSIMLEVASSIHASPDLLYQNYILIWYSVSTSTGPPKNMYTQQRHEANVPPNIDDSLSSSDVIVRETANVTLTCHATGSPPPIVKWKRDDGSKIAINKSLSVAEWDGEVLELTRISRLDMGAYLCIASNSVPPTVSKRIKVSVDCKYLDP
;
A
#
# COMPACT_ATOMS: atom_id res chain seq x y z
N MET A 1 -15.58 55.03 9.37
CA MET A 1 -14.72 56.21 9.12
C MET A 1 -13.40 55.72 8.58
N CYS A 2 -13.03 56.13 7.34
CA CYS A 2 -11.69 56.48 6.85
C CYS A 2 -11.60 56.38 5.31
N VAL A 3 -11.73 57.56 4.72
CA VAL A 3 -11.08 58.16 3.52
C VAL A 3 -10.57 57.33 2.31
N LEU A 4 -11.07 57.81 1.15
CA LEU A 4 -10.39 58.17 -0.11
C LEU A 4 -9.83 57.07 -1.03
N SER A 5 -10.40 56.97 -2.23
CA SER A 5 -9.77 57.51 -3.45
C SER A 5 -10.66 57.19 -4.66
N GLY A 6 -10.98 58.21 -5.45
CA GLY A 6 -11.71 58.05 -6.70
C GLY A 6 -10.85 57.44 -7.81
N SER A 7 -11.53 57.01 -8.87
CA SER A 7 -11.07 57.06 -10.27
C SER A 7 -12.29 57.04 -11.19
N ILE A 8 -12.32 58.03 -12.08
CA ILE A 8 -13.26 58.24 -13.18
C ILE A 8 -12.82 57.39 -14.39
N MET A 9 -13.76 57.12 -15.32
CA MET A 9 -13.66 57.08 -16.81
C MET A 9 -14.69 56.05 -17.31
N LEU A 10 -15.84 56.53 -17.82
CA LEU A 10 -16.28 56.49 -19.24
C LEU A 10 -16.60 55.05 -19.72
N GLU A 11 -17.77 54.74 -20.29
CA GLU A 11 -18.26 55.27 -21.55
C GLU A 11 -19.78 55.17 -21.74
N VAL A 12 -20.20 55.95 -22.72
CA VAL A 12 -21.53 56.17 -23.29
C VAL A 12 -22.30 54.91 -23.68
N ALA A 13 -23.61 54.89 -23.39
CA ALA A 13 -24.54 54.03 -24.12
C ALA A 13 -25.91 54.71 -24.25
N SER A 14 -26.08 55.31 -25.44
CA SER A 14 -27.28 55.36 -26.27
C SER A 14 -28.63 55.70 -25.62
N SER A 15 -29.07 56.91 -25.92
CA SER A 15 -30.42 57.45 -25.77
C SER A 15 -31.52 56.54 -26.30
N ILE A 16 -32.57 56.33 -25.51
CA ILE A 16 -33.90 55.98 -26.04
C ILE A 16 -34.95 56.83 -25.30
N HIS A 17 -35.75 57.51 -26.10
CA HIS A 17 -36.69 58.57 -25.70
C HIS A 17 -37.75 58.07 -24.71
N ALA A 18 -37.94 58.80 -23.62
CA ALA A 18 -39.07 58.63 -22.72
C ALA A 18 -40.29 59.40 -23.25
N SER A 19 -41.38 58.71 -23.52
CA SER A 19 -42.73 59.30 -23.64
C SER A 19 -43.45 59.11 -22.31
N PRO A 20 -44.06 60.15 -21.71
CA PRO A 20 -44.86 60.02 -20.51
C PRO A 20 -46.29 59.65 -20.91
N ASP A 21 -46.91 58.70 -20.21
CA ASP A 21 -48.18 58.93 -19.51
C ASP A 21 -48.74 57.64 -18.90
N LEU A 22 -49.15 57.81 -17.65
CA LEU A 22 -49.54 56.81 -16.67
C LEU A 22 -50.93 56.24 -16.93
N LEU A 23 -51.11 54.91 -16.82
CA LEU A 23 -52.39 54.33 -16.41
C LEU A 23 -52.19 53.05 -15.57
N TYR A 24 -52.43 53.21 -14.27
CA TYR A 24 -53.41 52.45 -13.48
C TYR A 24 -53.28 50.91 -13.31
N GLN A 25 -53.21 50.53 -12.02
CA GLN A 25 -53.71 49.29 -11.37
C GLN A 25 -52.72 48.20 -10.92
N ASN A 26 -52.44 48.23 -9.62
CA ASN A 26 -52.53 47.10 -8.66
C ASN A 26 -52.17 45.68 -9.17
N TYR A 27 -50.88 45.32 -9.11
CA TYR A 27 -50.45 43.92 -8.92
C TYR A 27 -49.24 43.88 -7.99
N ILE A 28 -49.39 43.25 -6.83
CA ILE A 28 -48.30 42.92 -5.91
C ILE A 28 -47.56 41.72 -6.51
N LEU A 29 -46.38 41.92 -7.10
CA LEU A 29 -45.48 40.83 -7.45
C LEU A 29 -44.43 40.71 -6.34
N ILE A 30 -44.59 39.68 -5.51
CA ILE A 30 -43.64 39.33 -4.46
C ILE A 30 -42.43 38.67 -5.15
N TRP A 31 -41.32 39.38 -5.30
CA TRP A 31 -40.07 38.81 -5.80
C TRP A 31 -39.39 38.06 -4.65
N TYR A 32 -39.72 36.78 -4.42
CA TYR A 32 -38.89 35.95 -3.55
C TYR A 32 -37.55 35.75 -4.27
N SER A 33 -36.47 36.37 -3.80
CA SER A 33 -35.14 36.03 -4.26
C SER A 33 -34.78 34.65 -3.71
N VAL A 34 -34.71 33.64 -4.59
CA VAL A 34 -33.96 32.42 -4.29
C VAL A 34 -32.49 32.84 -4.30
N SER A 35 -31.91 33.03 -3.12
CA SER A 35 -30.47 33.19 -2.99
C SER A 35 -29.82 31.83 -3.28
N THR A 36 -29.41 31.60 -4.54
CA THR A 36 -28.42 30.57 -4.83
C THR A 36 -27.14 30.99 -4.15
N SER A 37 -26.75 30.27 -3.10
CA SER A 37 -25.45 30.41 -2.46
C SER A 37 -24.36 30.07 -3.49
N THR A 38 -23.95 31.04 -4.28
CA THR A 38 -22.71 31.01 -5.04
C THR A 38 -21.56 31.28 -4.08
N GLY A 39 -21.37 30.35 -3.14
CA GLY A 39 -20.13 30.27 -2.39
C GLY A 39 -18.97 30.06 -3.37
N PRO A 40 -17.75 30.56 -3.06
CA PRO A 40 -16.60 30.30 -3.90
C PRO A 40 -16.44 28.78 -4.10
N PRO A 41 -16.06 28.31 -5.30
CA PRO A 41 -15.82 26.90 -5.52
C PRO A 41 -14.82 26.41 -4.47
N LYS A 42 -15.25 25.49 -3.59
CA LYS A 42 -14.33 24.80 -2.69
C LYS A 42 -13.28 24.18 -3.59
N ASN A 43 -12.04 24.61 -3.43
CA ASN A 43 -10.89 24.24 -4.24
C ASN A 43 -10.94 22.73 -4.57
N MET A 44 -11.29 22.38 -5.81
CA MET A 44 -11.57 20.98 -6.21
C MET A 44 -10.29 20.22 -6.57
N TYR A 45 -9.14 20.67 -6.07
CA TYR A 45 -7.94 19.84 -6.13
C TYR A 45 -8.15 18.65 -5.21
N THR A 46 -8.63 17.54 -5.77
CA THR A 46 -8.39 16.23 -5.21
C THR A 46 -6.88 16.12 -5.03
N GLN A 47 -6.43 16.22 -3.80
CA GLN A 47 -5.04 15.92 -3.46
C GLN A 47 -4.85 14.43 -3.71
N GLN A 48 -4.41 14.09 -4.91
CA GLN A 48 -4.08 12.73 -5.28
C GLN A 48 -2.81 12.38 -4.51
N ARG A 49 -2.93 11.54 -3.48
CA ARG A 49 -1.77 10.98 -2.80
C ARG A 49 -1.03 10.15 -3.85
N HIS A 50 0.15 10.60 -4.28
CA HIS A 50 1.06 9.74 -5.00
C HIS A 50 1.53 8.67 -4.01
N GLU A 51 1.01 7.44 -4.17
CA GLU A 51 1.51 6.27 -3.45
C GLU A 51 2.98 6.10 -3.84
N ALA A 52 3.90 6.27 -2.88
CA ALA A 52 5.31 6.05 -3.14
C ALA A 52 5.56 4.54 -3.23
N ASN A 53 6.13 4.12 -4.35
CA ASN A 53 6.63 2.76 -4.53
C ASN A 53 7.92 2.60 -3.72
N VAL A 54 7.94 1.63 -2.82
CA VAL A 54 9.05 1.31 -1.92
C VAL A 54 9.52 -0.12 -2.21
N PRO A 55 10.82 -0.33 -2.45
CA PRO A 55 11.36 -1.67 -2.63
C PRO A 55 11.10 -2.59 -1.43
N PRO A 56 11.14 -3.90 -1.62
CA PRO A 56 11.02 -4.86 -0.53
C PRO A 56 12.19 -4.74 0.46
N ASN A 57 11.89 -4.88 1.74
CA ASN A 57 12.85 -4.95 2.83
C ASN A 57 12.46 -6.08 3.79
N ILE A 58 13.38 -7.00 4.08
CA ILE A 58 13.18 -8.08 5.05
C ILE A 58 13.53 -7.56 6.45
N ASP A 59 12.60 -7.68 7.39
CA ASP A 59 12.84 -7.33 8.78
C ASP A 59 13.54 -8.47 9.49
N ASP A 60 14.83 -8.29 9.79
CA ASP A 60 15.65 -9.32 10.43
C ASP A 60 15.21 -9.67 11.85
N SER A 61 14.58 -8.73 12.57
CA SER A 61 14.12 -8.93 13.94
C SER A 61 12.83 -9.75 14.03
N LEU A 62 12.03 -9.70 12.97
CA LEU A 62 10.77 -10.45 12.83
C LEU A 62 10.92 -11.73 12.00
N SER A 63 12.07 -11.95 11.38
CA SER A 63 12.38 -13.13 10.58
C SER A 63 13.28 -14.10 11.32
N SER A 64 13.15 -15.39 11.04
CA SER A 64 13.99 -16.43 11.64
C SER A 64 15.48 -16.21 11.33
N SER A 65 16.33 -16.57 12.28
CA SER A 65 17.77 -16.75 12.10
C SER A 65 18.08 -18.24 11.82
N ASP A 66 19.37 -18.59 11.75
CA ASP A 66 19.82 -19.98 11.73
C ASP A 66 19.23 -20.77 12.92
N VAL A 67 18.85 -22.03 12.65
CA VAL A 67 18.21 -22.91 13.63
C VAL A 67 18.87 -24.28 13.67
N ILE A 68 18.87 -24.87 14.86
CA ILE A 68 19.22 -26.27 15.10
C ILE A 68 17.97 -26.95 15.66
N VAL A 69 17.51 -28.01 14.99
CA VAL A 69 16.27 -28.72 15.32
C VAL A 69 16.54 -30.20 15.48
N ARG A 70 15.85 -30.86 16.42
CA ARG A 70 16.00 -32.31 16.59
C ARG A 70 15.38 -33.07 15.42
N GLU A 71 16.03 -34.16 15.02
CA GLU A 71 15.49 -35.08 14.03
C GLU A 71 14.08 -35.54 14.42
N THR A 72 13.18 -35.63 13.44
CA THR A 72 11.73 -35.91 13.57
C THR A 72 10.87 -34.81 14.19
N ALA A 73 11.44 -33.69 14.64
CA ALA A 73 10.66 -32.54 15.07
C ALA A 73 10.13 -31.72 13.88
N ASN A 74 9.26 -30.75 14.17
CA ASN A 74 8.81 -29.77 13.20
C ASN A 74 9.63 -28.49 13.34
N VAL A 75 9.81 -27.77 12.24
CA VAL A 75 10.43 -26.44 12.23
C VAL A 75 9.56 -25.47 11.45
N THR A 76 9.41 -24.27 12.00
CA THR A 76 8.71 -23.15 11.37
C THR A 76 9.73 -22.05 11.11
N LEU A 77 9.90 -21.68 9.85
CA LEU A 77 10.71 -20.53 9.45
C LEU A 77 9.78 -19.38 9.07
N THR A 78 10.12 -18.17 9.48
CA THR A 78 9.36 -16.95 9.21
C THR A 78 10.26 -15.94 8.50
N CYS A 79 9.73 -15.28 7.48
CA CYS A 79 10.39 -14.21 6.76
C CYS A 79 9.38 -13.08 6.53
N HIS A 80 9.49 -12.05 7.37
CA HIS A 80 8.63 -10.89 7.34
C HIS A 80 9.24 -9.84 6.42
N ALA A 81 8.49 -9.44 5.39
CA ALA A 81 8.95 -8.45 4.42
C ALA A 81 7.97 -7.28 4.31
N THR A 82 8.53 -6.08 4.20
CA THR A 82 7.80 -4.82 4.06
C THR A 82 8.11 -4.19 2.71
N GLY A 83 7.20 -3.39 2.17
CA GLY A 83 7.38 -2.75 0.87
C GLY A 83 6.06 -2.17 0.36
N SER A 84 6.13 -1.35 -0.68
CA SER A 84 4.96 -0.77 -1.35
C SER A 84 5.13 -0.89 -2.86
N PRO A 85 4.31 -1.68 -3.58
CA PRO A 85 3.24 -2.54 -3.07
C PRO A 85 3.74 -3.62 -2.09
N PRO A 86 2.84 -4.23 -1.27
CA PRO A 86 3.21 -5.31 -0.36
C PRO A 86 3.97 -6.43 -1.09
N PRO A 87 5.14 -6.86 -0.57
CA PRO A 87 5.94 -7.87 -1.23
C PRO A 87 5.33 -9.26 -1.11
N ILE A 88 5.56 -10.09 -2.13
CA ILE A 88 5.33 -11.52 -2.07
C ILE A 88 6.60 -12.17 -1.56
N VAL A 89 6.46 -13.09 -0.61
CA VAL A 89 7.56 -13.89 -0.07
C VAL A 89 7.50 -15.30 -0.62
N LYS A 90 8.65 -15.79 -1.08
CA LYS A 90 8.84 -17.17 -1.52
C LYS A 90 10.03 -17.82 -0.83
N TRP A 91 9.96 -19.11 -0.62
CA TRP A 91 11.05 -19.92 -0.10
C TRP A 91 11.59 -20.88 -1.15
N LYS A 92 12.90 -21.07 -1.18
CA LYS A 92 13.58 -22.13 -1.93
C LYS A 92 14.79 -22.65 -1.17
N ARG A 93 15.30 -23.82 -1.55
CA ARG A 93 16.62 -24.26 -1.07
C ARG A 93 17.72 -23.57 -1.85
N ASP A 94 18.78 -23.18 -1.14
CA ASP A 94 19.97 -22.55 -1.72
C ASP A 94 20.72 -23.51 -2.68
N ASP A 95 20.68 -24.81 -2.38
CA ASP A 95 21.28 -25.87 -3.19
C ASP A 95 20.46 -26.26 -4.44
N GLY A 96 19.29 -25.64 -4.65
CA GLY A 96 18.38 -25.93 -5.76
C GLY A 96 17.56 -27.22 -5.62
N SER A 97 17.70 -27.97 -4.51
CA SER A 97 16.88 -29.14 -4.23
C SER A 97 15.44 -28.74 -3.88
N LYS A 98 14.51 -29.68 -3.98
CA LYS A 98 13.12 -29.46 -3.54
C LYS A 98 13.05 -29.32 -2.01
N ILE A 99 12.20 -28.42 -1.53
CA ILE A 99 11.80 -28.33 -0.14
C ILE A 99 10.85 -29.50 0.17
N ALA A 100 11.24 -30.39 1.09
CA ALA A 100 10.33 -31.40 1.63
C ALA A 100 9.49 -30.80 2.77
N ILE A 101 8.24 -30.42 2.47
CA ILE A 101 7.28 -29.87 3.46
C ILE A 101 6.91 -30.95 4.49
N ASN A 102 6.75 -32.18 3.99
CA ASN A 102 6.50 -33.36 4.78
C ASN A 102 6.95 -34.60 4.01
N LYS A 103 6.73 -35.80 4.58
CA LYS A 103 7.12 -37.09 3.95
C LYS A 103 6.50 -37.37 2.58
N SER A 104 5.41 -36.70 2.21
CA SER A 104 4.65 -36.94 0.99
C SER A 104 4.69 -35.78 -0.01
N LEU A 105 5.08 -34.58 0.42
CA LEU A 105 5.07 -33.37 -0.40
C LEU A 105 6.45 -32.72 -0.45
N SER A 106 6.98 -32.58 -1.66
CA SER A 106 8.17 -31.80 -1.95
C SER A 106 7.91 -30.81 -3.08
N VAL A 107 8.31 -29.55 -2.91
CA VAL A 107 8.09 -28.45 -3.86
C VAL A 107 9.40 -27.76 -4.21
N ALA A 108 9.50 -27.16 -5.40
CA ALA A 108 10.69 -26.37 -5.77
C ALA A 108 10.71 -25.01 -5.05
N GLU A 109 9.53 -24.39 -4.91
CA GLU A 109 9.31 -23.14 -4.19
C GLU A 109 8.09 -23.27 -3.27
N TRP A 110 8.06 -22.50 -2.19
CA TRP A 110 6.92 -22.38 -1.29
C TRP A 110 6.52 -20.91 -1.13
N ASP A 111 5.26 -20.59 -1.38
CA ASP A 111 4.74 -19.22 -1.27
C ASP A 111 4.28 -18.91 0.16
N GLY A 112 4.59 -17.71 0.63
CA GLY A 112 4.19 -17.19 1.93
C GLY A 112 5.35 -16.87 2.86
N GLU A 113 5.08 -16.03 3.87
CA GLU A 113 6.07 -15.62 4.87
C GLU A 113 6.52 -16.77 5.77
N VAL A 114 5.64 -17.77 5.96
CA VAL A 114 5.86 -18.90 6.88
C VAL A 114 6.07 -20.18 6.09
N LEU A 115 7.19 -20.85 6.36
CA LEU A 115 7.51 -22.18 5.87
C LEU A 115 7.52 -23.17 7.04
N GLU A 116 6.60 -24.12 7.03
CA GLU A 116 6.56 -25.19 8.03
C GLU A 116 7.07 -26.50 7.42
N LEU A 117 8.11 -27.08 8.03
CA LEU A 117 8.63 -28.40 7.68
C LEU A 117 8.30 -29.37 8.80
N THR A 118 7.65 -30.48 8.47
CA THR A 118 7.20 -31.46 9.45
C THR A 118 8.05 -32.73 9.44
N ARG A 119 8.37 -33.24 10.63
CA ARG A 119 9.20 -34.43 10.82
C ARG A 119 10.53 -34.36 10.06
N ILE A 120 11.28 -33.29 10.29
CA ILE A 120 12.52 -32.98 9.60
C ILE A 120 13.57 -34.08 9.78
N SER A 121 14.34 -34.33 8.73
CA SER A 121 15.40 -35.34 8.66
C SER A 121 16.75 -34.69 8.32
N ARG A 122 17.84 -35.45 8.45
CA ARG A 122 19.17 -34.97 8.06
C ARG A 122 19.29 -34.59 6.58
N LEU A 123 18.44 -35.14 5.71
CA LEU A 123 18.41 -34.78 4.28
C LEU A 123 17.84 -33.39 4.03
N ASP A 124 17.10 -32.85 5.01
CA ASP A 124 16.50 -31.52 4.92
C ASP A 124 17.45 -30.43 5.45
N MET A 125 18.59 -30.81 6.05
CA MET A 125 19.64 -29.87 6.43
C MET A 125 20.08 -29.03 5.23
N GLY A 126 20.44 -27.78 5.49
CA GLY A 126 20.96 -26.89 4.46
C GLY A 126 20.50 -25.47 4.65
N ALA A 127 20.74 -24.65 3.65
CA ALA A 127 20.28 -23.28 3.66
C ALA A 127 19.00 -23.10 2.85
N TYR A 128 18.09 -22.36 3.44
CA TYR A 128 16.83 -21.93 2.86
C TYR A 128 16.93 -20.44 2.59
N LEU A 129 16.46 -20.03 1.42
CA LEU A 129 16.39 -18.64 1.02
C LEU A 129 14.92 -18.22 1.05
N CYS A 130 14.59 -17.21 1.86
CA CYS A 130 13.37 -16.45 1.62
C CYS A 130 13.69 -15.30 0.67
N ILE A 131 12.82 -15.08 -0.30
CA ILE A 131 12.97 -14.11 -1.37
C ILE A 131 11.74 -13.22 -1.32
N ALA A 132 11.94 -11.93 -1.09
CA ALA A 132 10.89 -10.93 -1.08
C ALA A 132 10.97 -10.08 -2.33
N SER A 133 9.87 -10.06 -3.10
CA SER A 133 9.78 -9.27 -4.33
C SER A 133 8.45 -8.53 -4.40
N ASN A 134 8.49 -7.31 -4.93
CA ASN A 134 7.33 -6.61 -5.43
C ASN A 134 7.65 -6.09 -6.84
N SER A 135 6.79 -5.24 -7.42
CA SER A 135 7.01 -4.63 -8.74
C SER A 135 8.13 -3.56 -8.75
N VAL A 136 8.87 -3.41 -7.66
CA VAL A 136 9.91 -2.40 -7.45
C VAL A 136 11.24 -3.11 -7.13
N PRO A 137 12.28 -2.93 -7.95
CA PRO A 137 13.59 -3.49 -7.65
C PRO A 137 14.30 -2.75 -6.49
N PRO A 138 15.23 -3.40 -5.77
CA PRO A 138 15.70 -4.78 -5.98
C PRO A 138 14.82 -5.82 -5.27
N THR A 139 14.81 -7.04 -5.81
CA THR A 139 14.41 -8.22 -5.04
C THR A 139 15.46 -8.49 -3.97
N VAL A 140 15.04 -8.71 -2.73
CA VAL A 140 15.93 -9.01 -1.61
C VAL A 140 15.72 -10.45 -1.13
N SER A 141 16.73 -11.02 -0.48
CA SER A 141 16.64 -12.36 0.09
C SER A 141 17.38 -12.46 1.42
N LYS A 142 16.91 -13.35 2.29
CA LYS A 142 17.58 -13.73 3.53
C LYS A 142 17.86 -15.22 3.51
N ARG A 143 19.07 -15.58 3.91
CA ARG A 143 19.55 -16.96 4.00
C ARG A 143 19.46 -17.45 5.43
N ILE A 144 18.81 -18.59 5.64
CA ILE A 144 18.59 -19.22 6.94
C ILE A 144 19.12 -20.65 6.88
N LYS A 145 20.08 -20.99 7.73
CA LYS A 145 20.64 -22.33 7.84
C LYS A 145 19.82 -23.18 8.81
N VAL A 146 19.36 -24.33 8.35
CA VAL A 146 18.72 -25.36 9.16
C VAL A 146 19.71 -26.50 9.37
N SER A 147 20.04 -26.76 10.63
CA SER A 147 20.85 -27.91 11.04
C SER A 147 19.98 -28.88 11.85
N VAL A 148 20.20 -30.18 11.71
CA VAL A 148 19.38 -31.21 12.37
C VAL A 148 20.22 -32.05 13.34
N ASP A 149 19.94 -31.96 14.63
CA ASP A 149 20.60 -32.81 15.61
C ASP A 149 20.02 -34.23 15.55
N CYS A 150 20.90 -35.24 15.49
CA CYS A 150 20.48 -36.63 15.53
C CYS A 150 19.78 -36.95 16.85
N LYS A 151 18.82 -37.88 16.81
CA LYS A 151 18.46 -38.60 18.02
C LYS A 151 19.64 -39.49 18.40
N TYR A 152 20.33 -39.19 19.50
CA TYR A 152 20.94 -40.26 20.25
C TYR A 152 19.77 -41.11 20.76
N LEU A 153 19.71 -42.36 20.33
CA LEU A 153 18.94 -43.37 21.03
C LEU A 153 19.63 -43.47 22.40
N ASP A 154 19.02 -42.89 23.44
CA ASP A 154 19.43 -43.19 24.81
C ASP A 154 19.33 -44.72 24.97
N PRO A 155 20.42 -45.39 25.41
CA PRO A 155 20.50 -46.84 25.50
C PRO A 155 19.53 -47.46 26.51
#